data_AF-A0A939HXD4-F1
#
_entry.id   AF-A0A939HXD4-F1
#
_cell.length_a   1.000
_cell.length_b   1.000
_cell.length_c   1.000
_cell.angle_alpha   90.00
_cell.angle_beta   90.00
_cell.angle_gamma   90.00
#
_symmetry.space_group_name_H-M   'P 1'
#
loop_
_entity.id
_entity.type
_entity.pdbx_description
1 polymer ?
#
loop_
_entity_poly.entity_id
_entity_poly.type
_entity_poly.pdbx_seq_one_letter_code
_entity_poly.pdbx_strand_id
1 'polypeptide(L)'
;MAIEAAKQRIEQVRRDGGIALDLNKLDLTEVPEAIGQLANLQKLELKENQITNLPEAIGQLVNLRVLNVRGNQITSLPEAIGRLVKLQVLDISENQITNLPEAMVELVNLQLLYLQENPLNGELAAAYEHGTASLLQYMRSKSKSHVLGEIVNRFDIESSPFVKDLGRSPEEQLQKNQAAIAIIRGWLEEEVTEEEAKEREIYFEYFKEIVDSTRLPGHKIYS
;
A
#
# COMPACT_ATOMS: atom_id res chain seq x y z
N MET A 1 27.42 15.12 2.97
CA MET A 1 26.16 15.70 2.47
C MET A 1 25.02 14.78 2.89
N ALA A 2 23.88 15.30 3.31
CA ALA A 2 22.72 14.54 3.82
C ALA A 2 22.40 13.27 3.01
N ILE A 3 22.38 13.42 1.68
CA ILE A 3 22.08 12.33 0.74
C ILE A 3 23.07 11.17 0.81
N GLU A 4 24.35 11.44 1.10
CA GLU A 4 25.37 10.40 1.20
C GLU A 4 25.22 9.60 2.49
N ALA A 5 24.82 10.25 3.58
CA ALA A 5 24.49 9.55 4.82
C ALA A 5 23.27 8.63 4.64
N ALA A 6 22.26 9.09 3.89
CA ALA A 6 21.11 8.27 3.53
C ALA A 6 21.51 7.05 2.68
N LYS A 7 22.34 7.24 1.64
CA LYS A 7 22.87 6.14 0.82
C LYS A 7 23.63 5.10 1.64
N GLN A 8 24.47 5.55 2.57
CA GLN A 8 25.22 4.65 3.46
C GLN A 8 24.28 3.85 4.38
N ARG A 9 23.24 4.47 4.95
CA ARG A 9 22.24 3.78 5.77
C ARG A 9 21.43 2.77 4.96
N ILE A 10 21.03 3.13 3.74
CA ILE A 10 20.36 2.21 2.80
C ILE A 10 21.25 0.99 2.52
N GLU A 11 22.52 1.20 2.16
CA GLU A 11 23.44 0.09 1.91
C GLU A 11 23.66 -0.79 3.15
N GLN A 12 23.73 -0.20 4.34
CA GLN A 12 23.86 -0.95 5.58
C GLN A 12 22.63 -1.83 5.83
N VAL A 13 21.42 -1.26 5.75
CA VAL A 13 20.16 -2.02 5.90
C VAL A 13 20.05 -3.12 4.85
N ARG A 14 20.47 -2.84 3.61
CA ARG A 14 20.49 -3.83 2.53
C ARG A 14 21.40 -5.01 2.85
N ARG A 15 22.61 -4.76 3.34
CA ARG A 15 23.60 -5.78 3.70
C ARG A 15 23.14 -6.63 4.88
N ASP A 16 22.51 -6.00 5.86
CA ASP A 16 22.06 -6.66 7.08
C ASP A 16 20.70 -7.35 6.90
N GLY A 17 20.03 -7.17 5.76
CA GLY A 17 18.68 -7.66 5.53
C GLY A 17 17.65 -7.01 6.47
N GLY A 18 17.91 -5.78 6.89
CA GLY A 18 17.09 -5.07 7.87
C GLY A 18 15.67 -4.81 7.36
N ILE A 19 14.71 -4.87 8.28
CA ILE A 19 13.28 -4.68 7.99
C ILE A 19 12.79 -3.24 8.29
N ALA A 20 13.65 -2.40 8.85
CA ALA A 20 13.33 -1.02 9.19
C ALA A 20 14.47 -0.08 8.82
N LEU A 21 14.13 1.09 8.29
CA LEU A 21 15.08 2.15 7.94
C LEU A 21 14.57 3.49 8.48
N ASP A 22 15.45 4.17 9.23
CA ASP A 22 15.22 5.52 9.75
C ASP A 22 16.13 6.53 9.03
N LEU A 23 15.50 7.45 8.30
CA LEU A 23 16.09 8.58 7.60
C LEU A 23 15.48 9.91 8.07
N ASN A 24 14.98 9.98 9.30
CA ASN A 24 14.34 11.16 9.87
C ASN A 24 15.33 12.29 10.11
N LYS A 25 14.90 13.55 9.92
CA LYS A 25 15.66 14.76 10.30
C LYS A 25 17.09 14.78 9.74
N LEU A 26 17.23 14.40 8.47
CA LEU A 26 18.52 14.37 7.78
C LEU A 26 18.72 15.53 6.82
N ASP A 27 17.80 16.49 6.77
CA ASP A 27 17.78 17.59 5.77
C ASP A 27 17.80 17.06 4.33
N LEU A 28 17.15 15.93 4.08
CA LEU A 28 17.04 15.35 2.73
C LEU A 28 16.10 16.19 1.88
N THR A 29 16.54 16.57 0.69
CA THR A 29 15.69 17.18 -0.34
C THR A 29 15.11 16.15 -1.32
N GLU A 30 15.69 14.95 -1.34
CA GLU A 30 15.30 13.81 -2.17
C GLU A 30 15.60 12.49 -1.47
N VAL A 31 14.90 11.42 -1.84
CA VAL A 31 15.19 10.05 -1.41
C VAL A 31 16.00 9.35 -2.49
N PRO A 32 17.15 8.71 -2.17
CA PRO A 32 17.92 7.97 -3.17
C PRO A 32 17.11 6.85 -3.82
N GLU A 33 17.20 6.71 -5.15
CA GLU A 33 16.63 5.57 -5.91
C GLU A 33 17.06 4.20 -5.37
N ALA A 34 18.24 4.12 -4.74
CA ALA A 34 18.74 2.91 -4.08
C ALA A 34 17.79 2.35 -3.00
N ILE A 35 16.82 3.14 -2.51
CA ILE A 35 15.80 2.68 -1.56
C ILE A 35 15.07 1.43 -2.08
N GLY A 36 14.82 1.34 -3.39
CA GLY A 36 14.09 0.22 -3.99
C GLY A 36 14.80 -1.14 -3.87
N GLN A 37 16.10 -1.14 -3.53
CA GLN A 37 16.87 -2.37 -3.31
C GLN A 37 16.54 -3.07 -1.99
N LEU A 38 15.79 -2.42 -1.08
CA LEU A 38 15.46 -2.94 0.24
C LEU A 38 14.21 -3.85 0.19
N ALA A 39 14.30 -4.97 -0.52
CA ALA A 39 13.17 -5.88 -0.78
C ALA A 39 12.49 -6.43 0.51
N ASN A 40 13.21 -6.47 1.64
CA ASN A 40 12.69 -6.96 2.92
C ASN A 40 12.12 -5.85 3.81
N LEU A 41 12.17 -4.58 3.38
CA LEU A 41 11.80 -3.45 4.23
C LEU A 41 10.31 -3.47 4.54
N GLN A 42 9.98 -3.39 5.82
CA GLN A 42 8.61 -3.33 6.33
C GLN A 42 8.27 -1.95 6.90
N LYS A 43 9.27 -1.17 7.31
CA LYS A 43 9.09 0.14 7.91
C LYS A 43 10.10 1.16 7.35
N LEU A 44 9.59 2.26 6.81
CA LEU A 44 10.39 3.39 6.32
C LEU A 44 9.94 4.69 7.00
N GLU A 45 10.89 5.35 7.66
CA GLU A 45 10.68 6.62 8.36
C GLU A 45 11.54 7.72 7.69
N LEU A 46 10.88 8.76 7.21
CA LEU A 46 11.44 9.90 6.47
C LEU A 46 10.94 11.25 7.02
N LYS A 47 10.43 11.28 8.26
CA LYS A 47 9.79 12.47 8.84
C LYS A 47 10.76 13.63 9.01
N GLU A 48 10.20 14.84 8.96
CA GLU A 48 10.91 16.10 9.20
C GLU A 48 12.16 16.25 8.31
N ASN A 49 11.96 16.10 7.00
CA ASN A 49 12.98 16.40 5.98
C ASN A 49 12.46 17.53 5.06
N GLN A 50 13.11 17.74 3.92
CA GLN A 50 12.76 18.75 2.92
C GLN A 50 12.42 18.07 1.58
N ILE A 51 11.93 16.83 1.63
CA ILE A 51 11.69 16.00 0.45
C ILE A 51 10.53 16.60 -0.33
N THR A 52 10.74 16.81 -1.64
CA THR A 52 9.70 17.36 -2.53
C THR A 52 8.95 16.26 -3.29
N ASN A 53 9.58 15.12 -3.52
CA ASN A 53 8.99 13.97 -4.22
C ASN A 53 9.59 12.66 -3.71
N LEU A 54 8.79 11.59 -3.73
CA LEU A 54 9.28 10.22 -3.57
C LEU A 54 9.66 9.63 -4.95
N PRO A 55 10.74 8.84 -5.04
CA PRO A 55 11.12 8.18 -6.30
C PRO A 55 10.14 7.06 -6.65
N GLU A 56 10.03 6.74 -7.94
CA GLU A 56 9.25 5.59 -8.43
C GLU A 56 9.75 4.26 -7.84
N ALA A 57 11.04 4.17 -7.49
CA ALA A 57 11.60 3.01 -6.80
C ALA A 57 10.93 2.71 -5.44
N ILE A 58 10.14 3.62 -4.86
CA ILE A 58 9.35 3.31 -3.66
C ILE A 58 8.46 2.09 -3.88
N GLY A 59 7.90 1.90 -5.09
CA GLY A 59 7.03 0.76 -5.40
C GLY A 59 7.75 -0.59 -5.46
N GLN A 60 9.08 -0.63 -5.34
CA GLN A 60 9.84 -1.88 -5.23
C GLN A 60 9.83 -2.43 -3.79
N LEU A 61 9.40 -1.63 -2.81
CA LEU A 61 9.29 -2.02 -1.40
C LEU A 61 8.02 -2.84 -1.14
N VAL A 62 7.80 -3.92 -1.89
CA VAL A 62 6.56 -4.73 -1.88
C VAL A 62 6.17 -5.31 -0.51
N ASN A 63 7.11 -5.34 0.44
CA ASN A 63 6.88 -5.78 1.82
C ASN A 63 6.61 -4.65 2.82
N LEU A 64 6.54 -3.40 2.36
CA LEU A 64 6.37 -2.24 3.23
C LEU A 64 4.98 -2.24 3.88
N ARG A 65 4.96 -2.07 5.20
CA ARG A 65 3.75 -2.00 6.03
C ARG A 65 3.52 -0.61 6.60
N VAL A 66 4.61 0.12 6.85
CA VAL A 66 4.57 1.48 7.41
C VAL A 66 5.47 2.40 6.59
N LEU A 67 4.88 3.45 6.04
CA LEU A 67 5.58 4.55 5.40
C LEU A 67 5.21 5.85 6.10
N ASN A 68 6.22 6.54 6.63
CA ASN A 68 6.04 7.84 7.26
C ASN A 68 6.92 8.88 6.58
N VAL A 69 6.29 9.85 5.93
CA VAL A 69 6.93 11.00 5.26
C VAL A 69 6.38 12.33 5.80
N ARG A 70 5.87 12.32 7.04
CA ARG A 70 5.31 13.50 7.71
C ARG A 70 6.30 14.66 7.78
N GLY A 71 5.83 15.89 7.60
CA GLY A 71 6.67 17.08 7.78
C GLY A 71 7.72 17.19 6.69
N ASN A 72 7.29 17.12 5.44
CA ASN A 72 8.12 17.29 4.25
C ASN A 72 7.49 18.36 3.34
N GLN A 73 7.96 18.46 2.09
CA GLN A 73 7.46 19.40 1.08
C GLN A 73 6.86 18.65 -0.11
N ILE A 74 6.32 17.45 0.12
CA ILE A 74 5.82 16.57 -0.93
C ILE A 74 4.58 17.18 -1.57
N THR A 75 4.60 17.37 -2.88
CA THR A 75 3.46 17.92 -3.64
C THR A 75 2.55 16.83 -4.21
N SER A 76 3.10 15.64 -4.45
CA SER A 76 2.39 14.48 -5.00
C SER A 76 3.11 13.18 -4.63
N LEU A 77 2.36 12.09 -4.51
CA LEU A 77 2.92 10.74 -4.43
C LEU A 77 3.08 10.16 -5.85
N PRO A 78 4.10 9.31 -6.10
CA PRO A 78 4.25 8.60 -7.37
C PRO A 78 3.16 7.54 -7.55
N GLU A 79 2.80 7.22 -8.80
CA GLU A 79 1.83 6.15 -9.10
C GLU A 79 2.32 4.77 -8.61
N ALA A 80 3.65 4.56 -8.54
CA ALA A 80 4.22 3.35 -7.96
C ALA A 80 3.82 3.09 -6.50
N ILE A 81 3.22 4.05 -5.78
CA ILE A 81 2.67 3.82 -4.44
C ILE A 81 1.65 2.66 -4.44
N GLY A 82 0.87 2.48 -5.52
CA GLY A 82 -0.12 1.40 -5.60
C GLY A 82 0.46 -0.01 -5.55
N ARG A 83 1.76 -0.17 -5.84
CA ARG A 83 2.47 -1.46 -5.72
C ARG A 83 2.68 -1.89 -4.27
N LEU A 84 2.51 -0.98 -3.31
CA LEU A 84 2.68 -1.24 -1.88
C LEU A 84 1.43 -1.88 -1.27
N VAL A 85 0.95 -2.97 -1.88
CA VAL A 85 -0.31 -3.62 -1.49
C VAL A 85 -0.34 -4.11 -0.03
N LYS A 86 0.83 -4.31 0.60
CA LYS A 86 0.96 -4.68 2.04
C LYS A 86 0.97 -3.48 2.99
N LEU A 87 0.90 -2.25 2.49
CA LEU A 87 0.97 -1.03 3.29
C LEU A 87 -0.28 -0.92 4.18
N GLN A 88 -0.06 -0.72 5.48
CA GLN A 88 -1.11 -0.64 6.50
C GLN A 88 -1.22 0.78 7.06
N VAL A 89 -0.09 1.47 7.16
CA VAL A 89 0.00 2.84 7.68
C VAL A 89 0.76 3.71 6.70
N LEU A 90 0.12 4.78 6.25
CA LEU A 90 0.71 5.83 5.45
C LEU A 90 0.53 7.17 6.17
N ASP A 91 1.62 7.75 6.66
CA ASP A 91 1.61 9.11 7.20
C ASP A 91 2.26 10.06 6.20
N ILE A 92 1.43 10.88 5.54
CA ILE A 92 1.85 11.92 4.61
C ILE A 92 1.38 13.30 5.09
N SER A 93 1.06 13.42 6.38
CA SER A 93 0.62 14.68 6.98
C SER A 93 1.72 15.75 6.96
N GLU A 94 1.35 17.03 7.10
CA GLU A 94 2.29 18.16 7.07
C GLU A 94 3.16 18.15 5.79
N ASN A 95 2.49 18.18 4.64
CA ASN A 95 3.11 18.23 3.32
C ASN A 95 2.37 19.27 2.44
N GLN A 96 2.62 19.28 1.13
CA GLN A 96 2.01 20.20 0.17
C GLN A 96 1.11 19.46 -0.85
N ILE A 97 0.51 18.34 -0.42
CA ILE A 97 -0.27 17.47 -1.28
C ILE A 97 -1.64 18.10 -1.57
N THR A 98 -1.93 18.32 -2.86
CA THR A 98 -3.22 18.85 -3.32
C THR A 98 -4.12 17.76 -3.90
N ASN A 99 -3.52 16.67 -4.38
CA ASN A 99 -4.21 15.53 -4.97
C ASN A 99 -3.46 14.22 -4.65
N LEU A 100 -4.16 13.10 -4.75
CA LEU A 100 -3.62 11.76 -4.54
C LEU A 100 -3.60 11.00 -5.87
N PRO A 101 -2.57 10.19 -6.16
CA PRO A 101 -2.49 9.42 -7.40
C PRO A 101 -3.64 8.40 -7.47
N GLU A 102 -4.06 8.05 -8.69
CA GLU A 102 -5.16 7.10 -8.88
C GLU A 102 -4.81 5.76 -8.21
N ALA A 103 -3.55 5.32 -8.30
CA ALA A 103 -3.02 4.10 -7.71
C ALA A 103 -3.19 3.96 -6.18
N MET A 104 -3.60 5.00 -5.44
CA MET A 104 -3.99 4.86 -4.03
C MET A 104 -5.12 3.83 -3.83
N VAL A 105 -5.96 3.60 -4.85
CA VAL A 105 -7.06 2.63 -4.75
C VAL A 105 -6.57 1.18 -4.58
N GLU A 106 -5.33 0.90 -5.02
CA GLU A 106 -4.65 -0.40 -4.94
C GLU A 106 -4.12 -0.73 -3.54
N LEU A 107 -4.09 0.26 -2.64
CA LEU A 107 -3.68 0.10 -1.25
C LEU A 107 -4.79 -0.56 -0.42
N VAL A 108 -5.16 -1.78 -0.79
CA VAL A 108 -6.30 -2.53 -0.22
C VAL A 108 -6.11 -2.88 1.26
N ASN A 109 -4.87 -2.90 1.77
CA ASN A 109 -4.58 -3.13 3.19
C ASN A 109 -4.40 -1.84 4.01
N LEU A 110 -4.56 -0.66 3.40
CA LEU A 110 -4.33 0.60 4.09
C LEU A 110 -5.43 0.82 5.14
N GLN A 111 -5.03 0.83 6.41
CA GLN A 111 -5.92 0.98 7.56
C GLN A 111 -5.89 2.42 8.08
N LEU A 112 -4.69 3.01 8.12
CA LEU A 112 -4.46 4.33 8.65
C LEU A 112 -3.75 5.18 7.61
N LEU A 113 -4.44 6.23 7.17
CA LEU A 113 -3.90 7.27 6.33
C LEU A 113 -4.00 8.59 7.07
N TYR A 114 -2.89 9.30 7.23
CA TYR A 114 -2.83 10.64 7.81
C TYR A 114 -2.57 11.68 6.71
N LEU A 115 -3.53 12.59 6.53
CA LEU A 115 -3.47 13.65 5.51
C LEU A 115 -3.52 15.06 6.08
N GLN A 116 -3.69 15.23 7.40
CA GLN A 116 -3.82 16.54 8.02
C GLN A 116 -2.66 17.47 7.64
N GLU A 117 -2.91 18.78 7.64
CA GLU A 117 -1.92 19.79 7.26
C GLU A 117 -1.38 19.58 5.82
N ASN A 118 -2.28 19.23 4.90
CA ASN A 118 -2.05 19.29 3.45
C ASN A 118 -3.11 20.18 2.79
N PRO A 119 -2.76 20.93 1.73
CA PRO A 119 -3.70 21.74 0.96
C PRO A 119 -4.55 20.87 -0.01
N LEU A 120 -5.21 19.83 0.51
CA LEU A 120 -6.04 18.94 -0.28
C LEU A 120 -7.12 19.72 -1.04
N ASN A 121 -7.43 19.28 -2.26
CA ASN A 121 -8.62 19.78 -2.94
C ASN A 121 -9.90 19.45 -2.14
N GLY A 122 -10.94 20.26 -2.35
CA GLY A 122 -12.17 20.20 -1.53
C GLY A 122 -12.90 18.85 -1.59
N GLU A 123 -12.80 18.12 -2.70
CA GLU A 123 -13.45 16.82 -2.85
C GLU A 123 -12.74 15.74 -2.01
N LEU A 124 -11.41 15.66 -2.09
CA LEU A 124 -10.63 14.72 -1.29
C LEU A 124 -10.71 15.08 0.20
N ALA A 125 -10.68 16.37 0.54
CA ALA A 125 -10.85 16.83 1.91
C ALA A 125 -12.19 16.36 2.48
N ALA A 126 -13.31 16.61 1.79
CA ALA A 126 -14.64 16.21 2.21
C ALA A 126 -14.78 14.67 2.34
N ALA A 127 -14.18 13.92 1.42
CA ALA A 127 -14.18 12.46 1.50
C ALA A 127 -13.38 11.94 2.71
N TYR A 128 -12.28 12.61 3.06
CA TYR A 128 -11.41 12.24 4.17
C TYR A 128 -11.96 12.65 5.55
N GLU A 129 -12.90 13.61 5.64
CA GLU A 129 -13.58 13.96 6.91
C GLU A 129 -14.22 12.74 7.60
N HIS A 130 -14.58 11.71 6.82
CA HIS A 130 -15.17 10.47 7.29
C HIS A 130 -14.14 9.34 7.49
N GLY A 131 -12.85 9.63 7.30
CA GLY A 131 -11.73 8.73 7.53
C GLY A 131 -11.17 8.05 6.27
N THR A 132 -10.15 7.22 6.48
CA THR A 132 -9.38 6.55 5.40
C THR A 132 -10.27 5.71 4.47
N ALA A 133 -11.21 4.94 5.03
CA ALA A 133 -12.07 4.07 4.22
C ALA A 133 -12.97 4.86 3.26
N SER A 134 -13.58 5.94 3.74
CA SER A 134 -14.44 6.82 2.94
C SER A 134 -13.68 7.52 1.82
N LEU A 135 -12.45 7.98 2.09
CA LEU A 135 -11.60 8.54 1.05
C LEU A 135 -11.26 7.51 -0.04
N LEU A 136 -10.84 6.30 0.34
CA LEU A 136 -10.51 5.26 -0.64
C LEU A 136 -11.76 4.84 -1.43
N GLN A 137 -12.94 4.78 -0.81
CA GLN A 137 -14.20 4.53 -1.49
C GLN A 137 -14.53 5.65 -2.48
N TYR A 138 -14.36 6.91 -2.09
CA TYR A 138 -14.51 8.06 -2.98
C TYR A 138 -13.59 7.94 -4.19
N MET A 139 -12.29 7.69 -3.98
CA MET A 139 -11.31 7.54 -5.06
C MET A 139 -11.68 6.38 -5.99
N ARG A 140 -12.10 5.24 -5.45
CA ARG A 140 -12.59 4.09 -6.26
C ARG A 140 -13.81 4.45 -7.11
N SER A 141 -14.75 5.24 -6.57
CA SER A 141 -15.93 5.69 -7.34
C SER A 141 -15.60 6.64 -8.49
N LYS A 142 -14.43 7.31 -8.43
CA LYS A 142 -13.95 8.26 -9.45
C LYS A 142 -12.89 7.67 -10.38
N SER A 143 -12.29 6.55 -10.00
CA SER A 143 -11.26 5.86 -10.78
C SER A 143 -11.82 5.42 -12.14
N LYS A 144 -11.01 5.60 -13.19
CA LYS A 144 -11.30 5.11 -14.54
C LYS A 144 -10.84 3.66 -14.72
N SER A 145 -10.15 3.09 -13.73
CA SER A 145 -9.77 1.68 -13.69
C SER A 145 -11.01 0.79 -13.70
N HIS A 146 -11.34 0.29 -14.89
CA HIS A 146 -12.45 -0.62 -15.14
C HIS A 146 -12.31 -1.90 -14.30
N VAL A 147 -11.06 -2.33 -14.08
CA VAL A 147 -10.66 -3.59 -13.45
C VAL A 147 -10.98 -3.61 -11.95
N LEU A 148 -10.57 -2.59 -11.19
CA LEU A 148 -10.92 -2.50 -9.77
C LEU A 148 -12.38 -2.11 -9.55
N GLY A 149 -12.95 -1.26 -10.40
CA GLY A 149 -14.39 -0.95 -10.35
C GLY A 149 -15.23 -2.21 -10.53
N GLU A 150 -14.83 -3.11 -11.44
CA GLU A 150 -15.47 -4.42 -11.63
C GLU A 150 -15.21 -5.38 -10.47
N ILE A 151 -13.99 -5.45 -9.93
CA ILE A 151 -13.70 -6.28 -8.75
C ILE A 151 -14.46 -5.75 -7.51
N VAL A 152 -14.54 -4.45 -7.29
CA VAL A 152 -15.22 -3.90 -6.11
C VAL A 152 -16.74 -4.01 -6.27
N ASN A 153 -17.29 -3.76 -7.47
CA ASN A 153 -18.73 -3.84 -7.73
C ASN A 153 -19.24 -5.29 -7.88
N ARG A 154 -18.45 -6.22 -8.44
CA ARG A 154 -18.86 -7.64 -8.52
C ARG A 154 -18.71 -8.37 -7.18
N PHE A 155 -17.86 -7.89 -6.27
CA PHE A 155 -17.51 -8.62 -5.06
C PHE A 155 -17.95 -7.96 -3.74
N ASP A 156 -18.78 -6.90 -3.81
CA ASP A 156 -19.44 -6.23 -2.67
C ASP A 156 -18.55 -6.21 -1.41
N ILE A 157 -17.58 -5.31 -1.35
CA ILE A 157 -16.54 -5.36 -0.31
C ILE A 157 -17.11 -5.07 1.09
N GLU A 158 -18.30 -4.49 1.21
CA GLU A 158 -19.01 -4.43 2.51
C GLU A 158 -19.44 -5.82 3.00
N SER A 159 -19.62 -6.78 2.07
CA SER A 159 -19.83 -8.22 2.30
C SER A 159 -18.56 -9.07 2.16
N SER A 160 -17.39 -8.44 1.96
CA SER A 160 -16.14 -9.11 1.62
C SER A 160 -15.76 -10.22 2.60
N PRO A 161 -15.23 -11.35 2.12
CA PRO A 161 -14.49 -12.28 2.97
C PRO A 161 -13.28 -11.61 3.64
N PHE A 162 -12.70 -10.56 3.08
CA PHE A 162 -11.40 -10.06 3.53
C PHE A 162 -11.48 -9.02 4.66
N VAL A 163 -12.69 -8.53 4.95
CA VAL A 163 -12.95 -7.81 6.20
C VAL A 163 -12.92 -8.86 7.31
N LYS A 164 -12.00 -8.70 8.28
CA LYS A 164 -11.97 -9.52 9.48
C LYS A 164 -13.26 -9.27 10.26
N ASP A 165 -14.28 -10.07 9.97
CA ASP A 165 -15.57 -10.02 10.65
C ASP A 165 -15.37 -10.63 12.04
N LEU A 166 -15.31 -9.78 13.07
CA LEU A 166 -15.12 -10.18 14.46
C LEU A 166 -16.25 -11.09 14.99
N GLY A 167 -17.33 -11.27 14.22
CA GLY A 167 -18.42 -12.19 14.52
C GLY A 167 -18.37 -13.56 13.83
N ARG A 168 -17.44 -13.82 12.89
CA ARG A 168 -17.37 -15.10 12.14
C ARG A 168 -16.36 -16.09 12.72
N SER A 169 -16.67 -17.38 12.61
CA SER A 169 -15.70 -18.42 12.95
C SER A 169 -14.55 -18.49 11.93
N PRO A 170 -13.36 -18.98 12.33
CA PRO A 170 -12.22 -19.14 11.43
C PRO A 170 -12.52 -20.03 10.20
N GLU A 171 -13.42 -21.01 10.34
CA GLU A 171 -13.80 -21.95 9.27
C GLU A 171 -14.70 -21.28 8.21
N GLU A 172 -15.70 -20.52 8.65
CA GLU A 172 -16.56 -19.72 7.76
C GLU A 172 -15.73 -18.66 7.00
N GLN A 173 -14.75 -18.09 7.70
CA GLN A 173 -13.84 -17.13 7.12
C GLN A 173 -12.96 -17.76 6.03
N LEU A 174 -12.43 -18.95 6.28
CA LEU A 174 -11.63 -19.71 5.31
C LEU A 174 -12.45 -20.12 4.09
N GLN A 175 -13.69 -20.59 4.27
CA GLN A 175 -14.55 -21.02 3.18
C GLN A 175 -14.93 -19.86 2.26
N LYS A 176 -15.21 -18.68 2.83
CA LYS A 176 -15.44 -17.46 2.05
C LYS A 176 -14.18 -17.01 1.31
N ASN A 177 -13.00 -17.09 1.93
CA ASN A 177 -11.73 -16.77 1.29
C ASN A 177 -11.45 -17.72 0.09
N GLN A 178 -11.73 -19.01 0.25
CA GLN A 178 -11.59 -20.01 -0.83
C GLN A 178 -12.57 -19.76 -1.99
N ALA A 179 -13.82 -19.41 -1.68
CA ALA A 179 -14.82 -19.05 -2.70
C ALA A 179 -14.38 -17.81 -3.50
N ALA A 180 -13.84 -16.79 -2.83
CA ALA A 180 -13.30 -15.62 -3.51
C ALA A 180 -12.11 -15.95 -4.43
N ILE A 181 -11.18 -16.82 -4.01
CA ILE A 181 -10.08 -17.28 -4.89
C ILE A 181 -10.61 -17.95 -6.15
N ALA A 182 -11.61 -18.82 -6.03
CA ALA A 182 -12.15 -19.55 -7.18
C ALA A 182 -12.76 -18.59 -8.21
N ILE A 183 -13.45 -17.55 -7.74
CA ILE A 183 -14.02 -16.52 -8.60
C ILE A 183 -12.91 -15.67 -9.26
N ILE A 184 -11.87 -15.30 -8.50
CA ILE A 184 -10.70 -14.57 -9.02
C ILE A 184 -9.96 -15.39 -10.07
N ARG A 185 -9.83 -16.72 -9.91
CA ARG A 185 -9.26 -17.61 -10.94
C ARG A 185 -10.05 -17.59 -12.24
N GLY A 186 -11.38 -17.63 -12.16
CA GLY A 186 -12.22 -17.54 -13.37
C GLY A 186 -12.06 -16.21 -14.10
N TRP A 187 -11.81 -15.12 -13.37
CA TRP A 187 -11.56 -13.80 -13.95
C TRP A 187 -10.16 -13.67 -14.58
N LEU A 188 -9.16 -14.38 -14.04
CA LEU A 188 -7.80 -14.44 -14.61
C LEU A 188 -7.72 -15.20 -15.94
N GLU A 189 -8.70 -16.04 -16.21
CA GLU A 189 -8.79 -16.83 -17.44
C GLU A 189 -9.51 -16.08 -18.58
N GLU A 190 -10.01 -14.87 -18.33
CA GLU A 190 -10.61 -14.01 -19.38
C GLU A 190 -9.53 -13.46 -20.32
N GLU A 191 -9.79 -13.47 -21.63
CA GLU A 191 -8.87 -12.91 -22.62
C GLU A 191 -8.74 -11.38 -22.44
N VAL A 192 -7.53 -10.93 -22.10
CA VAL A 192 -7.18 -9.51 -21.92
C VAL A 192 -5.83 -9.19 -22.56
N THR A 193 -5.48 -7.91 -22.59
CA THR A 193 -4.16 -7.48 -23.08
C THR A 193 -3.03 -8.02 -22.20
N GLU A 194 -1.81 -8.12 -22.73
CA GLU A 194 -0.65 -8.67 -21.99
C GLU A 194 -0.28 -7.83 -20.76
N GLU A 195 -0.52 -6.53 -20.82
CA GLU A 195 -0.27 -5.59 -19.70
C GLU A 195 -1.32 -5.79 -18.59
N GLU A 196 -2.60 -5.92 -18.96
CA GLU A 196 -3.67 -6.30 -18.03
C GLU A 196 -3.47 -7.70 -17.45
N ALA A 197 -2.96 -8.66 -18.21
CA ALA A 197 -2.66 -10.01 -17.72
C ALA A 197 -1.56 -10.01 -16.64
N LYS A 198 -0.47 -9.25 -16.88
CA LYS A 198 0.62 -9.10 -15.90
C LYS A 198 0.14 -8.40 -14.63
N GLU A 199 -0.68 -7.38 -14.78
CA GLU A 199 -1.30 -6.67 -13.66
C GLU A 199 -2.22 -7.60 -12.86
N ARG A 200 -3.06 -8.38 -13.54
CA ARG A 200 -3.93 -9.40 -12.92
C ARG A 200 -3.13 -10.49 -12.20
N GLU A 201 -2.00 -10.93 -12.75
CA GLU A 201 -1.13 -11.96 -12.15
C GLU A 201 -0.47 -11.48 -10.84
N ILE A 202 -0.09 -10.19 -10.76
CA ILE A 202 0.42 -9.56 -9.52
C ILE A 202 -0.66 -9.59 -8.43
N TYR A 203 -1.90 -9.23 -8.76
CA TYR A 203 -3.02 -9.33 -7.82
C TYR A 203 -3.30 -10.78 -7.42
N PHE A 204 -3.17 -11.74 -8.34
CA PHE A 204 -3.40 -13.16 -8.05
C PHE A 204 -2.43 -13.75 -7.03
N GLU A 205 -1.12 -13.59 -7.23
CA GLU A 205 -0.13 -14.11 -6.28
C GLU A 205 -0.26 -13.42 -4.91
N TYR A 206 -0.67 -12.14 -4.90
CA TYR A 206 -1.05 -11.44 -3.67
C TYR A 206 -2.28 -12.06 -2.97
N PHE A 207 -3.35 -12.38 -3.70
CA PHE A 207 -4.54 -13.06 -3.14
C PHE A 207 -4.21 -14.43 -2.54
N LYS A 208 -3.33 -15.17 -3.20
CA LYS A 208 -2.85 -16.46 -2.71
C LYS A 208 -2.09 -16.32 -1.39
N GLU A 209 -1.23 -15.31 -1.25
CA GLU A 209 -0.52 -15.01 -0.01
C GLU A 209 -1.48 -14.66 1.15
N ILE A 210 -2.54 -13.88 0.90
CA ILE A 210 -3.56 -13.57 1.91
C ILE A 210 -4.23 -14.84 2.44
N VAL A 211 -4.70 -15.71 1.53
CA VAL A 211 -5.41 -16.92 1.95
C VAL A 211 -4.48 -17.89 2.67
N ASP A 212 -3.24 -18.04 2.21
CA ASP A 212 -2.25 -18.85 2.91
C ASP A 212 -1.90 -18.26 4.29
N SER A 213 -1.85 -16.94 4.45
CA SER A 213 -1.64 -16.29 5.75
C SER A 213 -2.82 -16.42 6.72
N THR A 214 -4.03 -16.70 6.22
CA THR A 214 -5.21 -17.03 7.03
C THR A 214 -5.26 -18.49 7.49
N ARG A 215 -4.29 -19.33 7.08
CA ARG A 215 -4.07 -20.66 7.67
C ARG A 215 -3.45 -20.52 9.07
N LEU A 216 -4.34 -20.30 10.05
CA LEU A 216 -4.25 -20.60 11.48
C LEU A 216 -3.12 -19.94 12.30
N PRO A 217 -3.44 -18.97 13.19
CA PRO A 217 -2.64 -18.74 14.39
C PRO A 217 -2.99 -19.84 15.41
N GLY A 218 -2.22 -20.93 15.44
CA GLY A 218 -2.56 -22.04 16.34
C GLY A 218 -1.53 -23.15 16.58
N HIS A 219 -0.53 -23.35 15.72
CA HIS A 219 0.49 -24.37 15.97
C HIS A 219 1.86 -23.74 16.24
N LYS A 220 2.18 -23.57 17.53
CA LYS A 220 3.54 -23.92 18.01
C LYS A 220 3.83 -25.33 17.49
N ILE A 221 5.05 -25.68 17.09
CA ILE A 221 6.11 -26.21 17.98
C ILE A 221 7.48 -26.08 17.27
N TYR A 222 8.50 -25.78 18.07
CA TYR A 222 9.86 -26.27 17.90
C TYR A 222 9.88 -27.80 17.69
N SER A 223 10.97 -28.28 17.07
CA SER A 223 11.34 -29.67 16.72
C SER A 223 10.58 -30.28 15.54
#